data_AF-A0A7C4PPK7-F1
#
_entry.id   AF-A0A7C4PPK7-F1
#
_cell.length_a   1.000
_cell.length_b   1.000
_cell.length_c   1.000
_cell.angle_alpha   90.00
_cell.angle_beta   90.00
_cell.angle_gamma   90.00
#
_symmetry.space_group_name_H-M   'P 1'
#
loop_
_entity.id
_entity.type
_entity.pdbx_description
1 polymer ?
#
loop_
_entity_poly.entity_id
_entity_poly.type
_entity_poly.pdbx_seq_one_letter_code
_entity_poly.pdbx_strand_id
1 'polypeptide(L)'
;MKLKSAILLSVVVVTGWLAALSAAAATVTHAELQAVTTNGTSAWSGEFPFTIRGVLLTDPEEMLNPTPNFVPYDPGYTGPYRMGGEWQIVFQTVAAGDRGGTTCWMGQNYGNLPWVRDSELSYTNAAWVAEVLRLSYDPETGRKFRKGDLIEVTVRRSLFYGGKRNINEAHDISPEANFEIRLLTADYGLPAPEAVTLAQVKRVDDGNPATHEDIFDPTRQSGGEFYQGMRVRLVNLQLVNDPSLTNSLGSRYYGTNGWNPNAVWSQRLCTVTDGEGRYFPLRMPRYSVGPMPEGRFDAIGVFTQESGSGTDGTMGYELFVQEIRPHNPPPLTIGQAVWIGWPQQGQWQLEWAPTVNAQTWTVVTNLPLSGNGMNVLLEAPTAAQRFYRLRPVN
;
A
#
# COMPACT_ATOMS: atom_id res chain seq x y z
N MET A 1 56.72 76.61 -4.20
CA MET A 1 57.05 76.25 -5.60
C MET A 1 58.03 75.09 -5.61
N LYS A 2 57.53 73.87 -5.78
CA LYS A 2 58.18 72.70 -6.42
C LYS A 2 57.17 71.53 -6.34
N LEU A 3 56.57 71.23 -7.49
CA LEU A 3 55.79 70.03 -7.79
C LEU A 3 56.67 68.77 -7.70
N LYS A 4 55.99 67.61 -7.48
CA LYS A 4 56.28 66.22 -7.91
C LYS A 4 55.91 65.27 -6.76
N SER A 5 55.16 64.18 -6.87
CA SER A 5 54.45 63.52 -7.97
C SER A 5 53.46 62.57 -7.29
N ALA A 6 52.19 62.56 -7.73
CA ALA A 6 51.20 61.59 -7.27
C ALA A 6 51.39 60.27 -8.05
N ILE A 7 51.61 59.18 -7.33
CA ILE A 7 51.52 57.82 -7.89
C ILE A 7 50.06 57.40 -7.79
N LEU A 8 49.38 57.33 -8.94
CA LEU A 8 48.07 56.73 -9.09
C LEU A 8 48.25 55.20 -9.02
N LEU A 9 47.81 54.58 -7.93
CA LEU A 9 47.69 53.12 -7.83
C LEU A 9 46.31 52.72 -8.35
N SER A 10 46.26 52.28 -9.60
CA SER A 10 45.06 51.70 -10.21
C SER A 10 44.80 50.32 -9.58
N VAL A 11 43.90 50.25 -8.60
CA VAL A 11 43.36 48.98 -8.11
C VAL A 11 42.36 48.47 -9.15
N VAL A 12 42.79 47.51 -9.96
CA VAL A 12 41.90 46.73 -10.82
C VAL A 12 41.10 45.81 -9.91
N VAL A 13 39.83 46.15 -9.67
CA VAL A 13 38.87 45.24 -9.06
C VAL A 13 38.52 44.19 -10.12
N VAL A 14 39.20 43.05 -10.08
CA VAL A 14 38.75 41.85 -10.79
C VAL A 14 37.58 41.27 -10.01
N THR A 15 36.35 41.67 -10.36
CA THR A 15 35.13 40.93 -9.98
C THR A 15 35.15 39.60 -10.70
N GLY A 16 35.81 38.60 -10.11
CA GLY A 16 35.71 37.21 -10.51
C GLY A 16 34.31 36.69 -10.21
N TRP A 17 33.47 36.62 -11.23
CA TRP A 17 32.26 35.80 -11.20
C TRP A 17 32.70 34.34 -11.20
N LEU A 18 32.89 33.76 -10.02
CA LEU A 18 32.88 32.31 -9.85
C LEU A 18 31.45 31.84 -10.04
N ALA A 19 31.08 31.57 -11.30
CA ALA A 19 29.96 30.69 -11.57
C ALA A 19 30.36 29.31 -11.04
N ALA A 20 29.94 28.98 -9.83
CA ALA A 20 29.95 27.61 -9.36
C ALA A 20 29.04 26.83 -10.30
N LEU A 21 29.63 26.13 -11.27
CA LEU A 21 28.95 25.08 -12.02
C LEU A 21 28.58 24.03 -10.99
N SER A 22 27.36 24.12 -10.45
CA SER A 22 26.76 23.05 -9.66
C SER A 22 26.70 21.85 -10.58
N ALA A 23 27.56 20.85 -10.36
CA ALA A 23 27.43 19.57 -11.03
C ALA A 23 26.01 19.09 -10.78
N ALA A 24 25.26 18.81 -11.85
CA ALA A 24 23.92 18.25 -11.72
C ALA A 24 24.06 16.92 -10.97
N ALA A 25 23.35 16.80 -9.85
CA ALA A 25 23.34 15.56 -9.07
C ALA A 25 22.87 14.40 -9.96
N ALA A 26 23.55 13.25 -9.89
CA ALA A 26 23.19 12.08 -10.68
C ALA A 26 21.74 11.66 -10.40
N THR A 27 21.03 11.15 -11.39
CA THR A 27 19.70 10.57 -11.17
C THR A 27 19.86 9.08 -10.89
N VAL A 28 19.28 8.62 -9.78
CA VAL A 28 19.27 7.21 -9.36
C VAL A 28 17.85 6.67 -9.51
N THR A 29 17.73 5.44 -10.00
CA THR A 29 16.45 4.75 -10.13
C THR A 29 15.97 4.15 -8.80
N HIS A 30 14.68 3.90 -8.68
CA HIS A 30 14.14 3.22 -7.50
C HIS A 30 14.69 1.80 -7.37
N ALA A 31 14.80 1.07 -8.48
CA ALA A 31 15.37 -0.28 -8.50
C ALA A 31 16.84 -0.31 -8.02
N GLU A 32 17.66 0.66 -8.41
CA GLU A 32 19.04 0.77 -7.93
C GLU A 32 19.10 1.08 -6.43
N LEU A 33 18.35 2.08 -5.95
CA LEU A 33 18.39 2.49 -4.55
C LEU A 33 17.89 1.39 -3.62
N GLN A 34 16.87 0.63 -4.05
CA GLN A 34 16.29 -0.47 -3.30
C GLN A 34 16.94 -1.83 -3.61
N ALA A 35 18.09 -1.87 -4.28
CA ALA A 35 18.82 -3.12 -4.49
C ALA A 35 19.21 -3.74 -3.15
N VAL A 36 19.05 -5.06 -3.02
CA VAL A 36 19.32 -5.82 -1.79
C VAL A 36 20.27 -7.01 -2.03
N THR A 37 20.95 -7.45 -0.97
CA THR A 37 21.77 -8.66 -0.93
C THR A 37 20.89 -9.89 -0.66
N THR A 38 21.49 -11.08 -0.62
CA THR A 38 20.78 -12.33 -0.27
C THR A 38 20.17 -12.34 1.13
N ASN A 39 20.63 -11.48 2.03
CA ASN A 39 20.09 -11.36 3.40
C ASN A 39 19.09 -10.19 3.52
N GLY A 40 18.67 -9.61 2.39
CA GLY A 40 17.74 -8.48 2.35
C GLY A 40 18.32 -7.15 2.84
N THR A 41 19.63 -7.09 3.08
CA THR A 41 20.32 -5.82 3.40
C THR A 41 20.63 -5.03 2.12
N SER A 42 20.76 -3.71 2.22
CA SER A 42 21.06 -2.86 1.05
C SER A 42 22.30 -3.30 0.28
N ALA A 43 22.16 -3.50 -1.03
CA ALA A 43 23.25 -3.67 -2.00
C ALA A 43 23.65 -2.36 -2.71
N TRP A 44 22.92 -1.26 -2.51
CA TRP A 44 23.25 0.03 -3.10
C TRP A 44 24.58 0.58 -2.57
N SER A 45 25.46 1.00 -3.49
CA SER A 45 26.82 1.53 -3.25
C SER A 45 27.08 2.86 -3.94
N GLY A 46 26.02 3.58 -4.34
CA GLY A 46 26.13 4.86 -5.02
C GLY A 46 26.64 6.00 -4.13
N GLU A 47 26.78 7.18 -4.73
CA GLU A 47 27.30 8.39 -4.09
C GLU A 47 26.21 9.43 -3.86
N PHE A 48 26.46 10.35 -2.91
CA PHE A 48 25.62 11.51 -2.65
C PHE A 48 26.32 12.80 -3.11
N PRO A 49 25.58 13.84 -3.52
CA PRO A 49 24.12 13.86 -3.65
C PRO A 49 23.63 13.21 -4.95
N PHE A 50 22.39 12.73 -4.94
CA PHE A 50 21.67 12.27 -6.13
C PHE A 50 20.23 12.79 -6.16
N THR A 51 19.55 12.64 -7.29
CA THR A 51 18.12 12.90 -7.45
C THR A 51 17.37 11.61 -7.75
N ILE A 52 16.12 11.53 -7.31
CA ILE A 52 15.22 10.41 -7.62
C ILE A 52 13.81 10.95 -7.82
N ARG A 53 13.06 10.38 -8.77
CA ARG A 53 11.75 10.90 -9.20
C ARG A 53 10.69 9.84 -9.10
N GLY A 54 9.50 10.25 -8.67
CA GLY A 54 8.33 9.39 -8.67
C GLY A 54 7.06 10.14 -8.30
N VAL A 55 5.94 9.44 -8.43
CA VAL A 55 4.64 9.93 -7.97
C VAL A 55 4.48 9.66 -6.49
N LEU A 56 4.12 10.69 -5.75
CA LEU A 56 3.81 10.61 -4.33
C LEU A 56 2.58 9.70 -4.11
N LEU A 57 2.75 8.63 -3.35
CA LEU A 57 1.67 7.68 -3.06
C LEU A 57 0.87 8.07 -1.82
N THR A 58 1.48 8.82 -0.89
CA THR A 58 0.88 9.16 0.40
C THR A 58 0.93 10.66 0.67
N ASP A 59 -0.12 11.21 1.26
CA ASP A 59 -0.08 12.59 1.76
C ASP A 59 0.94 12.71 2.94
N PRO A 60 1.58 13.88 3.14
CA PRO A 60 2.61 14.06 4.19
C PRO A 60 2.18 13.65 5.62
N GLU A 61 0.90 13.78 5.95
CA GLU A 61 0.33 13.43 7.25
C GLU A 61 -0.27 12.01 7.35
N GLU A 62 -0.21 11.23 6.28
CA GLU A 62 -1.05 10.04 6.10
C GLU A 62 -0.58 8.83 6.95
N MET A 63 0.73 8.56 6.94
CA MET A 63 1.30 7.34 7.53
C MET A 63 1.55 7.48 9.03
N LEU A 64 2.37 8.46 9.43
CA LEU A 64 2.86 8.65 10.80
C LEU A 64 2.23 9.87 11.49
N ASN A 65 2.53 10.04 12.78
CA ASN A 65 2.04 11.17 13.56
C ASN A 65 3.11 12.26 13.67
N PRO A 66 3.01 13.37 12.92
CA PRO A 66 4.01 14.43 12.97
C PRO A 66 3.84 15.38 14.16
N THR A 67 2.96 15.07 15.13
CA THR A 67 2.73 15.94 16.29
C THR A 67 4.02 16.08 17.11
N PRO A 68 4.57 17.29 17.29
CA PRO A 68 5.81 17.50 18.05
C PRO A 68 5.62 17.08 19.50
N ASN A 69 6.59 16.33 20.04
CA ASN A 69 6.69 16.00 21.45
C ASN A 69 8.16 15.77 21.82
N PHE A 70 8.93 16.87 21.85
CA PHE A 70 10.32 16.85 22.27
C PHE A 70 10.44 16.37 23.71
N VAL A 71 11.26 15.36 23.91
CA VAL A 71 11.61 14.83 25.23
C VAL A 71 13.12 14.78 25.32
N PRO A 72 13.76 15.51 26.26
CA PRO A 72 15.19 15.40 26.48
C PRO A 72 15.59 13.96 26.84
N TYR A 73 16.82 13.60 26.47
CA TYR A 73 17.44 12.36 26.91
C TYR A 73 17.51 12.33 28.44
N ASP A 74 17.03 11.23 29.00
CA ASP A 74 16.97 10.98 30.43
C ASP A 74 17.72 9.67 30.71
N PRO A 75 18.91 9.72 31.34
CA PRO A 75 19.69 8.52 31.64
C PRO A 75 19.00 7.58 32.63
N GLY A 76 17.98 8.05 33.36
CA GLY A 76 17.18 7.26 34.29
C GLY A 76 16.00 6.53 33.64
N TYR A 77 15.70 6.79 32.37
CA TYR A 77 14.60 6.13 31.68
C TYR A 77 15.00 4.74 31.15
N THR A 78 14.20 3.74 31.52
CA THR A 78 14.42 2.34 31.14
C THR A 78 13.43 1.81 30.09
N GLY A 79 12.48 2.63 29.63
CA GLY A 79 11.53 2.22 28.60
C GLY A 79 12.15 2.27 27.19
N PRO A 80 11.54 1.58 26.21
CA PRO A 80 12.02 1.63 24.83
C PRO A 80 11.81 3.02 24.22
N TYR A 81 12.74 3.41 23.35
CA TYR A 81 12.70 4.48 22.35
C TYR A 81 11.67 5.61 22.59
N ARG A 82 12.08 6.73 23.21
CA ARG A 82 11.23 7.93 23.37
C ARG A 82 11.21 8.77 22.09
N MET A 83 10.59 8.26 21.03
CA MET A 83 10.36 9.03 19.80
C MET A 83 9.33 10.14 20.02
N GLY A 84 9.51 11.25 19.32
CA GLY A 84 8.56 12.37 19.29
C GLY A 84 7.64 12.28 18.08
N GLY A 85 7.44 13.40 17.39
CA GLY A 85 6.78 13.39 16.09
C GLY A 85 7.57 12.56 15.07
N GLU A 86 6.85 11.87 14.17
CA GLU A 86 7.43 11.11 13.07
C GLU A 86 6.69 11.44 11.78
N TRP A 87 7.43 11.47 10.67
CA TRP A 87 6.94 11.85 9.35
C TRP A 87 7.43 10.85 8.30
N GLN A 88 6.56 10.46 7.38
CA GLN A 88 6.91 9.52 6.33
C GLN A 88 6.03 9.72 5.09
N ILE A 89 6.67 9.66 3.92
CA ILE A 89 5.99 9.54 2.63
C ILE A 89 6.59 8.40 1.81
N VAL A 90 5.81 7.87 0.87
CA VAL A 90 6.28 6.94 -0.14
C VAL A 90 6.00 7.49 -1.53
N PHE A 91 6.94 7.35 -2.45
CA PHE A 91 6.77 7.71 -3.85
C PHE A 91 7.28 6.60 -4.76
N GLN A 92 6.61 6.40 -5.89
CA GLN A 92 6.84 5.30 -6.82
C GLN A 92 7.32 5.82 -8.16
N THR A 93 8.26 5.11 -8.78
CA THR A 93 8.73 5.45 -10.12
C THR A 93 7.60 5.47 -11.15
N VAL A 94 7.75 6.34 -12.15
CA VAL A 94 6.94 6.35 -13.39
C VAL A 94 7.81 6.18 -14.64
N ALA A 95 9.13 6.00 -14.46
CA ALA A 95 10.06 5.86 -15.56
C ALA A 95 9.94 4.46 -16.19
N ALA A 96 9.92 4.40 -17.52
CA ALA A 96 9.92 3.13 -18.22
C ALA A 96 11.22 2.35 -17.93
N GLY A 97 11.10 1.08 -17.53
CA GLY A 97 12.24 0.22 -17.19
C GLY A 97 12.73 0.32 -15.75
N ASP A 98 12.21 1.26 -14.95
CA ASP A 98 12.40 1.29 -13.50
C ASP A 98 11.21 0.63 -12.79
N ARG A 99 11.42 0.17 -11.55
CA ARG A 99 10.37 -0.45 -10.74
C ARG A 99 10.61 -0.21 -9.25
N GLY A 100 9.51 -0.06 -8.52
CA GLY A 100 9.51 0.10 -7.07
C GLY A 100 9.17 1.52 -6.63
N GLY A 101 9.26 1.72 -5.32
CA GLY A 101 9.14 3.02 -4.69
C GLY A 101 10.12 3.18 -3.54
N THR A 102 10.28 4.42 -3.10
CA THR A 102 11.20 4.79 -2.02
C THR A 102 10.44 5.56 -0.96
N THR A 103 10.84 5.34 0.28
CA THR A 103 10.29 6.04 1.44
C THR A 103 11.22 7.19 1.82
N CYS A 104 10.65 8.36 2.09
CA CYS A 104 11.35 9.41 2.86
C CYS A 104 10.85 9.37 4.30
N TRP A 105 11.75 9.41 5.28
CA TRP A 105 11.39 9.34 6.69
C TRP A 105 12.17 10.35 7.52
N MET A 106 11.50 10.91 8.53
CA MET A 106 12.10 11.71 9.60
C MET A 106 11.47 11.36 10.95
N GLY A 107 12.25 11.53 12.01
CA GLY A 107 11.79 11.33 13.38
C GLY A 107 12.41 12.33 14.35
N GLN A 108 11.58 12.85 15.25
CA GLN A 108 12.00 13.66 16.38
C GLN A 108 12.53 12.77 17.52
N ASN A 109 13.42 13.31 18.35
CA ASN A 109 13.99 12.64 19.52
C ASN A 109 14.93 11.47 19.20
N TYR A 110 15.60 11.48 18.05
CA TYR A 110 16.58 10.43 17.71
C TYR A 110 17.78 10.39 18.68
N GLY A 111 18.06 11.52 19.34
CA GLY A 111 18.97 11.62 20.47
C GLY A 111 18.67 10.70 21.66
N ASN A 112 17.40 10.28 21.81
CA ASN A 112 16.96 9.41 22.91
C ASN A 112 17.27 7.93 22.68
N LEU A 113 17.85 7.56 21.53
CA LEU A 113 18.16 6.16 21.29
C LEU A 113 19.27 5.65 22.22
N PRO A 114 19.21 4.37 22.63
CA PRO A 114 20.14 3.80 23.60
C PRO A 114 21.63 3.88 23.22
N TRP A 115 21.94 4.09 21.94
CA TRP A 115 23.30 4.22 21.40
C TRP A 115 23.68 5.66 21.01
N VAL A 116 22.74 6.62 21.05
CA VAL A 116 22.99 8.03 20.74
C VAL A 116 23.17 8.84 22.03
N ARG A 117 22.18 8.78 22.94
CA ARG A 117 22.22 9.39 24.29
C ARG A 117 22.58 10.89 24.31
N ASP A 118 22.04 11.64 23.37
CA ASP A 118 22.38 13.05 23.19
C ASP A 118 21.16 13.87 22.76
N SER A 119 20.67 14.74 23.64
CA SER A 119 19.50 15.59 23.35
C SER A 119 19.76 16.61 22.24
N GLU A 120 21.03 16.98 21.98
CA GLU A 120 21.39 17.96 20.96
C GLU A 120 21.16 17.40 19.55
N LEU A 121 21.13 16.07 19.39
CA LEU A 121 20.82 15.36 18.14
C LEU A 121 19.30 15.16 17.94
N SER A 122 18.47 15.95 18.61
CA SER A 122 17.02 15.88 18.53
C SER A 122 16.41 17.23 18.17
N TYR A 123 15.49 17.24 17.21
CA TYR A 123 14.70 18.42 16.91
C TYR A 123 13.90 18.88 18.14
N THR A 124 14.06 20.15 18.53
CA THR A 124 13.10 20.82 19.41
C THR A 124 11.72 20.85 18.75
N ASN A 125 10.65 21.10 19.51
CA ASN A 125 9.30 21.20 18.93
C ASN A 125 9.20 22.26 17.81
N ALA A 126 9.83 23.41 17.99
CA ALA A 126 9.82 24.47 16.98
C ALA A 126 10.59 24.07 15.72
N ALA A 127 11.78 23.46 15.88
CA ALA A 127 12.58 22.98 14.76
C ALA A 127 11.87 21.85 14.01
N TRP A 128 11.26 20.90 14.72
CA TRP A 128 10.49 19.81 14.12
C TRP A 128 9.32 20.32 13.28
N VAL A 129 8.56 21.29 13.79
CA VAL A 129 7.47 21.92 13.03
C VAL A 129 7.99 22.59 11.77
N ALA A 130 9.15 23.27 11.85
CA ALA A 130 9.76 23.90 10.67
C ALA A 130 10.16 22.85 9.61
N GLU A 131 10.75 21.72 10.01
CA GLU A 131 11.13 20.64 9.09
C GLU A 131 9.90 19.96 8.45
N VAL A 132 8.86 19.66 9.23
CA VAL A 132 7.63 19.08 8.68
C VAL A 132 6.97 20.06 7.69
N LEU A 133 6.97 21.36 7.97
CA LEU A 133 6.49 22.36 7.01
C LEU A 133 7.36 22.43 5.76
N ARG A 134 8.69 22.41 5.90
CA ARG A 134 9.64 22.42 4.78
C ARG A 134 9.41 21.24 3.83
N LEU A 135 9.10 20.05 4.37
CA LEU A 135 8.86 18.85 3.57
C LEU A 135 7.41 18.66 3.11
N SER A 136 6.47 19.39 3.70
CA SER A 136 5.04 19.30 3.31
C SER A 136 4.66 20.26 2.19
N TYR A 137 5.52 21.22 1.85
CA TYR A 137 5.23 22.27 0.87
C TYR A 137 6.36 22.40 -0.13
N ASP A 138 5.99 22.58 -1.39
CA ASP A 138 6.94 22.88 -2.46
C ASP A 138 7.57 24.27 -2.23
N PRO A 139 8.91 24.39 -2.20
CA PRO A 139 9.58 25.64 -1.85
C PRO A 139 9.41 26.74 -2.91
N GLU A 140 9.16 26.38 -4.17
CA GLU A 140 9.02 27.35 -5.27
C GLU A 140 7.61 27.94 -5.32
N THR A 141 6.58 27.11 -5.14
CA THR A 141 5.18 27.50 -5.31
C THR A 141 4.44 27.73 -3.99
N GLY A 142 4.96 27.22 -2.88
CA GLY A 142 4.25 27.18 -1.60
C GLY A 142 3.04 26.25 -1.61
N ARG A 143 2.88 25.40 -2.64
CA ARG A 143 1.78 24.43 -2.71
C ARG A 143 2.08 23.27 -1.77
N LYS A 144 1.09 22.86 -0.96
CA LYS A 144 1.18 21.63 -0.17
C LYS A 144 1.29 20.43 -1.11
N PHE A 145 2.25 19.52 -0.86
CA PHE A 145 2.32 18.24 -1.56
C PHE A 145 1.10 17.38 -1.27
N ARG A 146 0.66 16.63 -2.28
CA ARG A 146 -0.48 15.72 -2.23
C ARG A 146 -0.15 14.43 -2.95
N LYS A 147 -0.72 13.32 -2.48
CA LYS A 147 -0.66 12.05 -3.22
C LYS A 147 -1.17 12.25 -4.66
N GLY A 148 -0.46 11.66 -5.62
CA GLY A 148 -0.68 11.87 -7.03
C GLY A 148 0.16 12.99 -7.64
N ASP A 149 0.90 13.78 -6.86
CA ASP A 149 1.90 14.72 -7.41
C ASP A 149 3.12 13.96 -7.93
N LEU A 150 3.68 14.40 -9.06
CA LEU A 150 5.00 13.97 -9.52
C LEU A 150 6.07 14.86 -8.87
N ILE A 151 7.01 14.24 -8.16
CA ILE A 151 8.05 14.93 -7.41
C ILE A 151 9.45 14.48 -7.80
N GLU A 152 10.44 15.33 -7.52
CA GLU A 152 11.85 14.99 -7.47
C GLU A 152 12.37 15.21 -6.05
N VAL A 153 13.14 14.25 -5.55
CA VAL A 153 13.81 14.35 -4.26
C VAL A 153 15.30 14.49 -4.49
N THR A 154 15.92 15.54 -3.95
CA THR A 154 17.38 15.67 -3.86
C THR A 154 17.84 15.04 -2.56
N VAL A 155 18.65 14.00 -2.68
CA VAL A 155 19.06 13.12 -1.59
C VAL A 155 20.51 13.40 -1.22
N ARG A 156 20.76 13.70 0.05
CA ARG A 156 22.11 13.89 0.62
C ARG A 156 22.54 12.74 1.53
N ARG A 157 21.56 12.02 2.07
CA ARG A 157 21.73 10.89 2.99
C ARG A 157 20.62 9.86 2.74
N SER A 158 20.91 8.60 3.03
CA SER A 158 19.94 7.52 3.05
C SER A 158 20.46 6.43 3.99
N LEU A 159 19.58 5.70 4.67
CA LEU A 159 19.97 4.56 5.49
C LEU A 159 19.09 3.35 5.22
N PHE A 160 19.70 2.18 5.34
CA PHE A 160 18.99 0.91 5.33
C PHE A 160 18.47 0.58 6.72
N TYR A 161 17.18 0.24 6.82
CA TYR A 161 16.58 -0.33 8.02
C TYR A 161 15.29 -1.05 7.67
N GLY A 162 15.03 -2.20 8.30
CA GLY A 162 13.75 -2.90 8.16
C GLY A 162 13.50 -3.53 6.79
N GLY A 163 14.56 -3.81 6.02
CA GLY A 163 14.47 -4.41 4.67
C GLY A 163 14.38 -3.41 3.52
N LYS A 164 14.38 -2.10 3.81
CA LYS A 164 14.35 -1.04 2.79
C LYS A 164 15.42 0.03 3.04
N ARG A 165 15.85 0.70 1.97
CA ARG A 165 16.71 1.88 2.07
C ARG A 165 15.87 3.15 1.99
N ASN A 166 15.77 3.87 3.10
CA ASN A 166 14.99 5.09 3.21
C ASN A 166 15.86 6.31 2.92
N ILE A 167 15.28 7.30 2.24
CA ILE A 167 15.82 8.66 2.21
C ILE A 167 15.51 9.29 3.57
N ASN A 168 16.55 9.76 4.24
CA ASN A 168 16.44 10.42 5.54
C ASN A 168 17.68 11.29 5.75
N GLU A 169 17.84 11.85 6.93
CA GLU A 169 18.95 12.75 7.27
C GLU A 169 20.09 12.00 7.99
N ALA A 170 20.12 10.66 7.90
CA ALA A 170 21.06 9.81 8.62
C ALA A 170 21.21 10.12 10.13
N HIS A 171 20.12 10.59 10.76
CA HIS A 171 20.06 10.95 12.18
C HIS A 171 20.87 12.19 12.55
N ASP A 172 21.19 13.02 11.57
CA ASP A 172 21.89 14.28 11.70
C ASP A 172 20.90 15.41 11.41
N ILE A 173 20.74 16.34 12.36
CA ILE A 173 19.78 17.45 12.24
C ILE A 173 20.42 18.70 11.61
N SER A 174 21.67 18.59 11.13
CA SER A 174 22.35 19.68 10.44
C SER A 174 21.71 19.94 9.06
N PRO A 175 21.58 21.21 8.64
CA PRO A 175 20.98 21.54 7.33
C PRO A 175 21.66 20.85 6.13
N GLU A 176 22.93 20.47 6.25
CA GLU A 176 23.70 19.76 5.24
C GLU A 176 23.22 18.31 5.02
N ALA A 177 22.53 17.73 6.01
CA ALA A 177 21.94 16.39 5.92
C ALA A 177 20.55 16.38 5.26
N ASN A 178 19.89 17.54 5.16
CA ASN A 178 18.53 17.67 4.66
C ASN A 178 18.39 17.12 3.23
N PHE A 179 17.34 16.34 2.99
CA PHE A 179 16.85 16.09 1.65
C PHE A 179 15.81 17.15 1.26
N GLU A 180 15.68 17.42 -0.03
CA GLU A 180 14.77 18.44 -0.57
C GLU A 180 13.73 17.76 -1.47
N ILE A 181 12.49 18.25 -1.45
CA ILE A 181 11.41 17.76 -2.31
C ILE A 181 10.97 18.93 -3.19
N ARG A 182 10.90 18.69 -4.50
CA ARG A 182 10.43 19.66 -5.48
C ARG A 182 9.28 19.09 -6.29
N LEU A 183 8.27 19.90 -6.50
CA LEU A 183 7.15 19.56 -7.37
C LEU A 183 7.58 19.62 -8.84
N LEU A 184 7.35 18.55 -9.60
CA LEU A 184 7.52 18.54 -11.05
C LEU A 184 6.19 18.83 -11.74
N THR A 185 5.15 18.09 -11.34
CA THR A 185 3.80 18.19 -11.90
C THR A 185 2.78 17.97 -10.79
N ALA A 186 2.00 19.01 -10.50
CA ALA A 186 0.83 18.89 -9.62
C ALA A 186 -0.21 17.93 -10.23
N ASP A 187 -0.85 17.13 -9.38
CA ASP A 187 -2.02 16.33 -9.77
C ASP A 187 -1.75 15.41 -10.98
N TYR A 188 -0.53 14.88 -11.09
CA TYR A 188 -0.10 13.96 -12.13
C TYR A 188 -0.97 12.68 -12.19
N GLY A 189 -1.48 12.26 -11.03
CA GLY A 189 -2.34 11.10 -10.86
C GLY A 189 -1.59 9.90 -10.27
N LEU A 190 -2.31 9.09 -9.49
CA LEU A 190 -1.75 7.88 -8.90
C LEU A 190 -1.56 6.78 -9.97
N PRO A 191 -0.50 5.96 -9.86
CA PRO A 191 -0.39 4.74 -10.64
C PRO A 191 -1.62 3.83 -10.44
N ALA A 192 -2.07 3.20 -11.52
CA ALA A 192 -3.07 2.14 -11.43
C ALA A 192 -2.51 1.02 -10.54
N PRO A 193 -3.29 0.49 -9.58
CA PRO A 193 -2.77 -0.51 -8.65
C PRO A 193 -2.58 -1.84 -9.37
N GLU A 194 -1.37 -2.40 -9.28
CA GLU A 194 -1.08 -3.73 -9.83
C GLU A 194 -1.77 -4.81 -8.99
N ALA A 195 -2.46 -5.75 -9.63
CA ALA A 195 -3.15 -6.82 -8.91
C ALA A 195 -2.14 -7.86 -8.40
N VAL A 196 -2.19 -8.17 -7.11
CA VAL A 196 -1.29 -9.09 -6.44
C VAL A 196 -2.10 -10.08 -5.59
N THR A 197 -1.77 -11.36 -5.71
CA THR A 197 -2.32 -12.44 -4.87
C THR A 197 -1.36 -12.74 -3.72
N LEU A 198 -1.87 -13.25 -2.59
CA LEU A 198 -0.99 -13.65 -1.49
C LEU A 198 0.01 -14.74 -1.90
N ALA A 199 -0.33 -15.61 -2.85
CA ALA A 199 0.58 -16.63 -3.38
C ALA A 199 1.87 -16.08 -4.01
N GLN A 200 1.87 -14.83 -4.46
CA GLN A 200 3.05 -14.19 -5.05
C GLN A 200 4.02 -13.64 -4.00
N VAL A 201 3.56 -13.44 -2.76
CA VAL A 201 4.33 -12.74 -1.72
C VAL A 201 4.45 -13.54 -0.41
N LYS A 202 3.62 -14.56 -0.21
CA LYS A 202 3.61 -15.44 0.96
C LYS A 202 3.57 -16.91 0.57
N ARG A 203 4.36 -17.72 1.28
CA ARG A 203 4.23 -19.18 1.34
C ARG A 203 3.05 -19.54 2.26
N VAL A 204 2.60 -20.79 2.16
CA VAL A 204 1.67 -21.36 3.13
C VAL A 204 2.39 -21.50 4.46
N ASP A 205 1.73 -21.13 5.56
CA ASP A 205 2.29 -21.25 6.92
C ASP A 205 2.65 -22.71 7.23
N ASP A 206 3.93 -22.97 7.47
CA ASP A 206 4.46 -24.28 7.81
C ASP A 206 4.46 -24.55 9.33
N GLY A 207 4.09 -23.55 10.14
CA GLY A 207 4.05 -23.62 11.60
C GLY A 207 5.42 -23.59 12.29
N ASN A 208 6.52 -23.32 11.57
CA ASN A 208 7.87 -23.35 12.11
C ASN A 208 8.37 -21.95 12.52
N PRO A 209 8.71 -21.72 13.80
CA PRO A 209 9.22 -20.44 14.31
C PRO A 209 10.50 -19.95 13.67
N ALA A 210 11.31 -20.87 13.16
CA ALA A 210 12.63 -20.60 12.63
C ALA A 210 12.60 -20.14 11.17
N THR A 211 11.44 -20.18 10.52
CA THR A 211 11.23 -19.78 9.11
C THR A 211 10.28 -18.59 9.03
N HIS A 212 10.35 -17.88 7.92
CA HIS A 212 9.43 -16.78 7.61
C HIS A 212 8.78 -17.07 6.25
N GLU A 213 7.46 -16.88 6.20
CA GLU A 213 6.69 -17.21 5.00
C GLU A 213 6.74 -16.14 3.93
N ASP A 214 7.47 -15.05 4.17
CA ASP A 214 7.72 -14.04 3.16
C ASP A 214 8.50 -14.63 1.98
N ILE A 215 7.98 -14.43 0.77
CA ILE A 215 8.69 -14.77 -0.47
C ILE A 215 9.66 -13.63 -0.74
N PHE A 216 10.92 -13.83 -0.35
CA PHE A 216 12.03 -12.94 -0.63
C PHE A 216 12.77 -13.36 -1.90
N ASP A 217 13.07 -12.40 -2.77
CA ASP A 217 13.86 -12.58 -3.98
C ASP A 217 14.86 -11.43 -4.12
N PRO A 218 16.17 -11.66 -3.90
CA PRO A 218 17.17 -10.60 -3.94
C PRO A 218 17.39 -10.02 -5.35
N THR A 219 16.91 -10.71 -6.40
CA THR A 219 16.95 -10.17 -7.77
C THR A 219 15.81 -9.20 -8.06
N ARG A 220 14.87 -9.07 -7.11
CA ARG A 220 13.66 -8.25 -7.20
C ARG A 220 12.86 -8.54 -8.48
N GLN A 221 12.81 -9.79 -8.93
CA GLN A 221 12.01 -10.24 -10.08
C GLN A 221 10.70 -10.92 -9.64
N SER A 222 10.58 -11.25 -8.35
CA SER A 222 9.42 -11.89 -7.75
C SER A 222 9.30 -11.55 -6.26
N GLY A 223 8.31 -12.12 -5.57
CA GLY A 223 8.18 -11.95 -4.12
C GLY A 223 7.81 -10.53 -3.67
N GLY A 224 7.98 -10.26 -2.38
CA GLY A 224 7.69 -8.95 -1.79
C GLY A 224 8.61 -7.85 -2.31
N GLU A 225 9.88 -8.17 -2.58
CA GLU A 225 10.86 -7.24 -3.14
C GLU A 225 10.43 -6.64 -4.48
N PHE A 226 9.78 -7.43 -5.34
CA PHE A 226 9.28 -6.96 -6.63
C PHE A 226 8.18 -5.88 -6.50
N TYR A 227 7.46 -5.83 -5.38
CA TYR A 227 6.37 -4.87 -5.14
C TYR A 227 6.74 -3.77 -4.13
N GLN A 228 7.92 -3.81 -3.53
CA GLN A 228 8.31 -2.90 -2.46
C GLN A 228 8.25 -1.42 -2.91
N GLY A 229 7.51 -0.61 -2.15
CA GLY A 229 7.26 0.81 -2.41
C GLY A 229 6.20 1.10 -3.47
N MET A 230 5.52 0.08 -4.01
CA MET A 230 4.54 0.25 -5.08
C MET A 230 3.10 0.28 -4.58
N ARG A 231 2.24 0.96 -5.34
CA ARG A 231 0.79 0.90 -5.17
C ARG A 231 0.24 -0.38 -5.80
N VAL A 232 -0.34 -1.25 -4.98
CA VAL A 232 -0.87 -2.56 -5.38
C VAL A 232 -2.30 -2.76 -4.91
N ARG A 233 -3.00 -3.73 -5.51
CA ARG A 233 -4.29 -4.27 -5.07
C ARG A 233 -4.07 -5.72 -4.65
N LEU A 234 -4.03 -5.96 -3.35
CA LEU A 234 -4.11 -7.33 -2.83
C LEU A 234 -5.54 -7.85 -3.02
N VAL A 235 -5.68 -8.93 -3.79
CA VAL A 235 -6.99 -9.45 -4.17
C VAL A 235 -7.46 -10.61 -3.30
N ASN A 236 -8.78 -10.71 -3.16
CA ASN A 236 -9.47 -11.88 -2.61
C ASN A 236 -9.08 -12.20 -1.15
N LEU A 237 -9.02 -11.16 -0.32
CA LEU A 237 -8.67 -11.22 1.09
C LEU A 237 -9.88 -11.50 1.98
N GLN A 238 -9.63 -12.10 3.13
CA GLN A 238 -10.55 -12.23 4.25
C GLN A 238 -9.83 -11.82 5.54
N LEU A 239 -10.52 -11.12 6.44
CA LEU A 239 -9.96 -10.79 7.75
C LEU A 239 -9.89 -12.03 8.63
N VAL A 240 -8.76 -12.17 9.32
CA VAL A 240 -8.57 -13.21 10.32
C VAL A 240 -9.11 -12.70 11.65
N ASN A 241 -10.20 -13.28 12.11
CA ASN A 241 -10.89 -12.89 13.33
C ASN A 241 -10.57 -13.80 14.53
N ASP A 242 -9.82 -14.88 14.33
CA ASP A 242 -9.44 -15.79 15.40
C ASP A 242 -8.26 -15.21 16.21
N PRO A 243 -8.51 -14.74 17.45
CA PRO A 243 -7.47 -14.15 18.27
C PRO A 243 -6.60 -15.23 18.92
N SER A 244 -6.87 -16.52 18.75
CA SER A 244 -6.01 -17.60 19.26
C SER A 244 -4.89 -17.95 18.30
N LEU A 245 -5.00 -17.54 17.03
CA LEU A 245 -3.93 -17.76 16.08
C LEU A 245 -2.68 -16.97 16.53
N THR A 246 -1.56 -17.66 16.56
CA THR A 246 -0.23 -17.09 16.74
C THR A 246 0.60 -17.46 15.53
N ASN A 247 1.34 -16.51 14.96
CA ASN A 247 2.37 -16.86 14.00
C ASN A 247 3.51 -17.60 14.70
N SER A 248 4.41 -18.12 13.89
CA SER A 248 5.50 -18.96 14.34
C SER A 248 6.50 -18.24 15.26
N LEU A 249 6.54 -16.90 15.30
CA LEU A 249 7.32 -16.10 16.25
C LEU A 249 6.66 -15.95 17.63
N GLY A 250 5.55 -16.67 17.89
CA GLY A 250 4.73 -16.49 19.09
C GLY A 250 3.97 -15.16 19.12
N SER A 251 4.05 -14.36 18.05
CA SER A 251 3.27 -13.14 17.92
C SER A 251 1.85 -13.50 17.50
N ARG A 252 0.88 -13.10 18.32
CA ARG A 252 -0.54 -13.17 17.99
C ARG A 252 -0.73 -12.57 16.58
N TYR A 253 -1.41 -13.29 15.68
CA TYR A 253 -1.93 -12.60 14.49
C TYR A 253 -2.66 -11.36 14.98
N TYR A 254 -2.48 -10.24 14.30
CA TYR A 254 -2.99 -8.95 14.79
C TYR A 254 -4.52 -8.93 14.88
N GLY A 255 -5.17 -9.93 14.29
CA GLY A 255 -6.61 -10.09 14.24
C GLY A 255 -7.19 -8.90 13.51
N THR A 256 -8.22 -8.30 14.11
CA THR A 256 -8.89 -7.10 13.60
C THR A 256 -8.66 -5.86 14.47
N ASN A 257 -7.82 -5.97 15.50
CA ASN A 257 -7.62 -4.90 16.50
C ASN A 257 -7.04 -3.62 15.90
N GLY A 258 -6.24 -3.74 14.84
CA GLY A 258 -5.67 -2.59 14.16
C GLY A 258 -6.62 -1.85 13.24
N TRP A 259 -7.88 -2.27 13.09
CA TRP A 259 -8.93 -1.54 12.37
C TRP A 259 -9.41 -0.31 13.15
N ASN A 260 -8.45 0.50 13.60
CA ASN A 260 -8.63 1.65 14.45
C ASN A 260 -7.66 2.76 14.03
N PRO A 261 -8.15 3.83 13.36
CA PRO A 261 -7.29 4.91 12.89
C PRO A 261 -6.67 5.74 14.03
N ASN A 262 -7.21 5.64 15.25
CA ASN A 262 -6.70 6.34 16.43
C ASN A 262 -5.61 5.57 17.17
N ALA A 263 -5.36 4.31 16.80
CA ALA A 263 -4.31 3.52 17.43
C ALA A 263 -2.91 4.03 17.04
N VAL A 264 -1.94 3.83 17.93
CA VAL A 264 -0.53 4.14 17.63
C VAL A 264 -0.01 3.24 16.49
N TRP A 265 1.06 3.66 15.80
CA TRP A 265 1.57 2.96 14.62
C TRP A 265 1.68 1.44 14.78
N SER A 266 2.33 0.97 15.86
CA SER A 266 2.52 -0.46 16.15
C SER A 266 1.23 -1.25 16.38
N GLN A 267 0.12 -0.57 16.68
CA GLN A 267 -1.19 -1.17 16.95
C GLN A 267 -2.13 -1.12 15.76
N ARG A 268 -1.76 -0.46 14.65
CA ARG A 268 -2.60 -0.32 13.44
C ARG A 268 -2.54 -1.50 12.49
N LEU A 269 -2.20 -2.69 12.98
CA LEU A 269 -2.05 -3.89 12.15
C LEU A 269 -3.28 -4.80 12.25
N CYS A 270 -3.70 -5.34 11.11
CA CYS A 270 -4.68 -6.40 11.00
C CYS A 270 -4.04 -7.58 10.25
N THR A 271 -4.58 -8.78 10.43
CA THR A 271 -4.18 -9.95 9.64
C THR A 271 -5.27 -10.32 8.65
N VAL A 272 -4.86 -10.59 7.41
CA VAL A 272 -5.72 -11.16 6.36
C VAL A 272 -5.19 -12.49 5.86
N THR A 273 -6.07 -13.26 5.23
CA THR A 273 -5.76 -14.52 4.52
C THR A 273 -6.49 -14.57 3.17
N ASP A 274 -6.00 -15.41 2.25
CA ASP A 274 -6.70 -15.79 1.01
C ASP A 274 -7.61 -17.02 1.21
N GLY A 275 -7.46 -17.72 2.33
CA GLY A 275 -8.13 -19.00 2.65
C GLY A 275 -7.27 -20.24 2.39
N GLU A 276 -6.04 -20.07 1.89
CA GLU A 276 -5.11 -21.15 1.55
C GLU A 276 -4.00 -21.33 2.60
N GLY A 277 -4.21 -20.83 3.83
CA GLY A 277 -3.20 -20.86 4.90
C GLY A 277 -2.07 -19.85 4.72
N ARG A 278 -2.24 -18.83 3.87
CA ARG A 278 -1.34 -17.68 3.77
C ARG A 278 -1.87 -16.53 4.59
N TYR A 279 -0.98 -15.85 5.30
CA TYR A 279 -1.34 -14.74 6.17
C TYR A 279 -0.50 -13.52 5.87
N PHE A 280 -1.13 -12.35 5.83
CA PHE A 280 -0.47 -11.10 5.46
C PHE A 280 -0.93 -9.93 6.35
N PRO A 281 -0.02 -9.06 6.78
CA PRO A 281 -0.39 -7.89 7.59
C PRO A 281 -0.90 -6.73 6.72
N LEU A 282 -2.04 -6.17 7.14
CA LEU A 282 -2.54 -4.90 6.65
C LEU A 282 -2.30 -3.83 7.72
N ARG A 283 -1.67 -2.72 7.35
CA ARG A 283 -1.51 -1.56 8.23
C ARG A 283 -2.53 -0.48 7.90
N MET A 284 -3.33 -0.11 8.87
CA MET A 284 -4.37 0.90 8.72
C MET A 284 -3.80 2.32 8.75
N PRO A 285 -4.36 3.23 7.95
CA PRO A 285 -3.98 4.63 7.97
C PRO A 285 -4.58 5.36 9.18
N ARG A 286 -4.26 6.65 9.33
CA ARG A 286 -4.80 7.51 10.40
C ARG A 286 -6.22 8.02 10.13
N TYR A 287 -6.82 7.61 9.01
CA TYR A 287 -8.20 7.93 8.63
C TYR A 287 -9.02 6.65 8.49
N SER A 288 -10.35 6.79 8.52
CA SER A 288 -11.25 5.65 8.31
C SER A 288 -11.22 5.22 6.85
N VAL A 289 -11.02 3.92 6.61
CA VAL A 289 -11.18 3.26 5.30
C VAL A 289 -12.55 2.59 5.14
N GLY A 290 -13.52 2.97 6.00
CA GLY A 290 -14.85 2.37 6.08
C GLY A 290 -14.99 1.32 7.18
N PRO A 291 -16.17 0.69 7.30
CA PRO A 291 -16.40 -0.39 8.23
C PRO A 291 -15.57 -1.62 7.86
N MET A 292 -15.30 -2.46 8.86
CA MET A 292 -14.62 -3.73 8.68
C MET A 292 -15.43 -4.64 7.71
N PRO A 293 -14.82 -5.18 6.64
CA PRO A 293 -15.51 -6.12 5.74
C PRO A 293 -15.91 -7.41 6.45
N GLU A 294 -17.14 -7.87 6.24
CA GLU A 294 -17.65 -9.15 6.75
C GLU A 294 -17.31 -10.34 5.83
N GLY A 295 -17.07 -10.06 4.55
CA GLY A 295 -16.80 -11.06 3.52
C GLY A 295 -15.43 -10.90 2.87
N ARG A 296 -15.29 -11.46 1.67
CA ARG A 296 -14.10 -11.27 0.84
C ARG A 296 -13.99 -9.82 0.37
N PHE A 297 -12.77 -9.32 0.22
CA PHE A 297 -12.52 -7.96 -0.24
C PHE A 297 -11.15 -7.86 -0.90
N ASP A 298 -10.89 -6.74 -1.56
CA ASP A 298 -9.55 -6.34 -1.95
C ASP A 298 -9.08 -5.15 -1.14
N ALA A 299 -7.79 -5.08 -0.87
CA ALA A 299 -7.15 -3.92 -0.27
C ALA A 299 -6.21 -3.28 -1.27
N ILE A 300 -6.34 -1.96 -1.45
CA ILE A 300 -5.42 -1.17 -2.27
C ILE A 300 -4.58 -0.32 -1.34
N GLY A 301 -3.28 -0.28 -1.59
CA GLY A 301 -2.36 0.43 -0.74
C GLY A 301 -0.93 0.40 -1.22
N VAL A 302 -0.02 0.86 -0.38
CA VAL A 302 1.43 0.84 -0.63
C VAL A 302 2.00 -0.45 -0.04
N PHE A 303 2.57 -1.30 -0.88
CA PHE A 303 3.28 -2.49 -0.44
C PHE A 303 4.64 -2.06 0.12
N THR A 304 4.88 -2.29 1.40
CA THR A 304 6.10 -1.84 2.10
C THR A 304 6.65 -2.97 2.97
N GLN A 305 7.76 -2.69 3.63
CA GLN A 305 8.45 -3.62 4.51
C GLN A 305 8.86 -2.90 5.80
N GLU A 306 8.62 -3.57 6.92
CA GLU A 306 8.91 -3.10 8.28
C GLU A 306 9.39 -4.30 9.12
N SER A 307 10.51 -4.93 8.73
CA SER A 307 11.00 -6.14 9.43
C SER A 307 11.41 -5.88 10.88
N GLY A 308 11.64 -4.60 11.25
CA GLY A 308 12.20 -4.21 12.54
C GLY A 308 13.66 -4.65 12.75
N SER A 309 14.28 -5.26 11.73
CA SER A 309 15.62 -5.81 11.79
C SER A 309 16.59 -5.00 10.91
N GLY A 310 17.78 -4.73 11.46
CA GLY A 310 18.89 -4.13 10.72
C GLY A 310 19.78 -5.15 10.00
N THR A 311 19.61 -6.44 10.30
CA THR A 311 20.48 -7.53 9.84
C THR A 311 19.78 -8.58 8.99
N ASP A 312 18.45 -8.58 9.00
CA ASP A 312 17.62 -9.48 8.19
C ASP A 312 16.48 -8.66 7.54
N GLY A 313 16.62 -8.45 6.23
CA GLY A 313 15.63 -7.77 5.41
C GLY A 313 14.82 -8.73 4.54
N THR A 314 14.74 -10.02 4.89
CA THR A 314 14.05 -11.02 4.05
C THR A 314 12.57 -11.19 4.38
N MET A 315 12.07 -10.47 5.38
CA MET A 315 10.71 -10.64 5.94
C MET A 315 10.04 -9.32 6.32
N GLY A 316 8.79 -9.38 6.77
CA GLY A 316 8.10 -8.21 7.33
C GLY A 316 7.44 -7.33 6.28
N TYR A 317 7.02 -7.91 5.15
CA TYR A 317 6.20 -7.20 4.18
C TYR A 317 4.80 -6.94 4.72
N GLU A 318 4.26 -5.79 4.37
CA GLU A 318 2.92 -5.35 4.76
C GLU A 318 2.31 -4.45 3.69
N LEU A 319 1.00 -4.24 3.78
CA LEU A 319 0.29 -3.27 2.95
C LEU A 319 -0.18 -2.11 3.81
N PHE A 320 0.34 -0.91 3.57
CA PHE A 320 -0.25 0.31 4.11
C PHE A 320 -1.52 0.63 3.31
N VAL A 321 -2.67 0.45 3.94
CA VAL A 321 -3.99 0.49 3.29
C VAL A 321 -4.42 1.91 2.99
N GLN A 322 -4.93 2.12 1.77
CA GLN A 322 -5.52 3.38 1.33
C GLN A 322 -6.99 3.25 0.96
N GLU A 323 -7.41 2.07 0.49
CA GLU A 323 -8.77 1.81 0.04
C GLU A 323 -9.13 0.33 0.25
N ILE A 324 -10.39 0.08 0.59
CA ILE A 324 -10.97 -1.26 0.73
C ILE A 324 -12.11 -1.42 -0.28
N ARG A 325 -12.13 -2.55 -0.99
CA ARG A 325 -13.16 -2.90 -1.97
C ARG A 325 -13.85 -4.20 -1.55
N PRO A 326 -14.98 -4.14 -0.83
CA PRO A 326 -15.75 -5.33 -0.51
C PRO A 326 -16.16 -6.06 -1.78
N HIS A 327 -15.99 -7.38 -1.80
CA HIS A 327 -16.65 -8.21 -2.79
C HIS A 327 -18.08 -8.41 -2.31
N ASN A 328 -19.02 -7.84 -3.03
CA ASN A 328 -20.42 -8.23 -2.93
C ASN A 328 -20.63 -9.28 -4.03
N PRO A 329 -20.38 -10.58 -3.78
CA PRO A 329 -20.63 -11.58 -4.80
C PRO A 329 -22.09 -11.44 -5.26
N PRO A 330 -22.37 -11.39 -6.57
CA PRO A 330 -23.74 -11.35 -7.04
C PRO A 330 -24.46 -12.60 -6.48
N PRO A 331 -25.71 -12.45 -5.98
CA PRO A 331 -26.44 -13.60 -5.46
C PRO A 331 -26.61 -14.64 -6.58
N LEU A 332 -25.94 -15.79 -6.43
CA LEU A 332 -26.17 -16.93 -7.31
C LEU A 332 -27.50 -17.57 -6.90
N THR A 333 -28.56 -17.30 -7.67
CA THR A 333 -29.85 -17.99 -7.51
C THR A 333 -29.92 -19.10 -8.54
N ILE A 334 -29.87 -20.35 -8.09
CA ILE A 334 -30.19 -21.50 -8.95
C ILE A 334 -31.70 -21.69 -8.91
N GLY A 335 -32.40 -21.28 -9.98
CA GLY A 335 -33.83 -21.53 -10.11
C GLY A 335 -34.10 -23.03 -10.32
N GLN A 336 -34.83 -23.67 -9.40
CA GLN A 336 -35.41 -24.98 -9.68
C GLN A 336 -36.58 -24.75 -10.66
N ALA A 337 -36.43 -25.15 -11.91
CA ALA A 337 -37.53 -25.12 -12.88
C ALA A 337 -37.64 -26.48 -13.56
N VAL A 338 -38.87 -26.94 -13.76
CA VAL A 338 -39.18 -28.16 -14.51
C VAL A 338 -39.37 -27.78 -15.98
N TRP A 339 -38.76 -28.57 -16.86
CA TRP A 339 -38.87 -28.43 -18.31
C TRP A 339 -39.97 -29.36 -18.83
N ILE A 340 -41.00 -28.78 -19.46
CA ILE A 340 -42.11 -29.52 -20.05
C ILE A 340 -42.08 -29.27 -21.55
N GLY A 341 -41.78 -30.31 -22.33
CA GLY A 341 -41.62 -30.22 -23.78
C GLY A 341 -42.64 -31.07 -24.54
N TRP A 342 -43.18 -30.53 -25.64
CA TRP A 342 -44.03 -31.29 -26.57
C TRP A 342 -43.82 -30.87 -28.03
N PRO A 343 -44.11 -31.72 -29.02
CA PRO A 343 -43.97 -31.36 -30.43
C PRO A 343 -44.85 -30.18 -30.84
N GLN A 344 -44.38 -29.36 -31.78
CA GLN A 344 -45.13 -28.22 -32.32
C GLN A 344 -46.25 -28.64 -33.31
N GLN A 345 -46.36 -29.93 -33.62
CA GLN A 345 -47.39 -30.44 -34.53
C GLN A 345 -48.76 -30.51 -33.84
N GLY A 346 -49.73 -29.77 -34.39
CA GLY A 346 -51.10 -29.70 -33.86
C GLY A 346 -51.32 -28.55 -32.87
N GLN A 347 -52.58 -28.21 -32.65
CA GLN A 347 -52.98 -27.20 -31.66
C GLN A 347 -53.25 -27.91 -30.33
N TRP A 348 -52.37 -27.72 -29.35
CA TRP A 348 -52.43 -28.37 -28.04
C TRP A 348 -52.48 -27.35 -26.92
N GLN A 349 -53.33 -27.59 -25.93
CA GLN A 349 -53.38 -26.86 -24.66
C GLN A 349 -52.70 -27.72 -23.59
N LEU A 350 -51.65 -27.18 -22.96
CA LEU A 350 -51.07 -27.79 -21.77
C LEU A 350 -51.98 -27.53 -20.56
N GLU A 351 -52.24 -28.57 -19.79
CA GLU A 351 -53.02 -28.53 -18.55
C GLU A 351 -52.30 -29.29 -17.45
N TRP A 352 -52.59 -28.95 -16.18
CA TRP A 352 -52.04 -29.63 -15.02
C TRP A 352 -53.11 -30.02 -13.99
N ALA A 353 -52.79 -31.00 -13.14
CA ALA A 353 -53.61 -31.38 -11.99
C ALA A 353 -52.75 -31.92 -10.82
N PRO A 354 -53.27 -31.95 -9.58
CA PRO A 354 -52.52 -32.47 -8.42
C PRO A 354 -52.46 -34.01 -8.40
N THR A 355 -53.32 -34.71 -9.16
CA THR A 355 -53.36 -36.18 -9.24
C THR A 355 -53.65 -36.62 -10.68
N VAL A 356 -53.12 -37.76 -11.12
CA VAL A 356 -53.35 -38.29 -12.48
C VAL A 356 -54.83 -38.53 -12.83
N ASN A 357 -55.67 -38.83 -11.84
CA ASN A 357 -57.11 -39.13 -12.02
C ASN A 357 -58.02 -37.93 -11.69
N ALA A 358 -57.50 -36.70 -11.69
CA ALA A 358 -58.30 -35.53 -11.38
C ALA A 358 -59.44 -35.34 -12.38
N GLN A 359 -60.64 -35.04 -11.87
CA GLN A 359 -61.81 -34.74 -12.71
C GLN A 359 -61.71 -33.37 -13.37
N THR A 360 -60.95 -32.44 -12.78
CA THR A 360 -60.71 -31.09 -13.30
C THR A 360 -59.22 -30.88 -13.54
N TRP A 361 -58.87 -30.34 -14.70
CA TRP A 361 -57.51 -29.98 -15.09
C TRP A 361 -57.45 -28.47 -15.30
N THR A 362 -56.39 -27.84 -14.79
CA THR A 362 -56.20 -26.39 -14.87
C THR A 362 -55.32 -26.08 -16.07
N VAL A 363 -55.76 -25.14 -16.90
CA VAL A 363 -54.99 -24.66 -18.04
C VAL A 363 -53.70 -24.00 -17.54
N VAL A 364 -52.57 -24.39 -18.14
CA VAL A 364 -51.32 -23.68 -17.95
C VAL A 364 -51.35 -22.42 -18.83
N THR A 365 -51.27 -21.25 -18.21
CA THR A 365 -51.43 -19.95 -18.88
C THR A 365 -50.11 -19.35 -19.36
N ASN A 366 -48.99 -19.90 -18.93
CA ASN A 366 -47.68 -19.49 -19.40
C ASN A 366 -47.53 -19.82 -20.89
N LEU A 367 -47.00 -18.87 -21.67
CA LEU A 367 -46.75 -19.08 -23.09
C LEU A 367 -45.51 -19.98 -23.26
N PRO A 368 -45.61 -21.09 -24.02
CA PRO A 368 -44.44 -21.89 -24.34
C PRO A 368 -43.53 -21.15 -25.31
N LEU A 369 -42.23 -21.39 -25.18
CA LEU A 369 -41.25 -21.01 -26.20
C LEU A 369 -41.22 -22.10 -27.28
N SER A 370 -41.37 -21.71 -28.55
CA SER A 370 -41.27 -22.64 -29.68
C SER A 370 -39.89 -22.57 -30.32
N GLY A 371 -39.25 -23.73 -30.54
CA GLY A 371 -37.95 -23.84 -31.20
C GLY A 371 -37.57 -25.28 -31.50
N ASN A 372 -36.86 -25.52 -32.60
CA ASN A 372 -36.42 -26.86 -33.04
C ASN A 372 -37.54 -27.92 -33.13
N GLY A 373 -38.74 -27.51 -33.55
CA GLY A 373 -39.91 -28.41 -33.68
C GLY A 373 -40.60 -28.76 -32.37
N MET A 374 -40.22 -28.14 -31.25
CA MET A 374 -40.77 -28.36 -29.92
C MET A 374 -41.35 -27.07 -29.34
N ASN A 375 -42.44 -27.18 -28.60
CA ASN A 375 -42.89 -26.22 -27.61
C ASN A 375 -42.27 -26.61 -26.27
N VAL A 376 -41.68 -25.65 -25.57
CA VAL A 376 -41.07 -25.84 -24.26
C VAL A 376 -41.63 -24.83 -23.28
N LEU A 377 -42.05 -25.32 -22.11
CA LEU A 377 -42.45 -24.50 -20.99
C LEU A 377 -41.52 -24.74 -19.81
N LEU A 378 -41.06 -23.64 -19.19
CA LEU A 378 -40.41 -23.65 -17.90
C LEU A 378 -41.43 -23.31 -16.80
N GLU A 379 -41.51 -24.18 -15.80
CA GLU A 379 -42.42 -23.99 -14.67
C GLU A 379 -41.68 -24.16 -13.34
N ALA A 380 -41.90 -23.23 -12.40
CA ALA A 380 -41.37 -23.37 -11.05
C ALA A 380 -42.14 -24.45 -10.28
N PRO A 381 -41.47 -25.35 -9.54
CA PRO A 381 -42.13 -26.33 -8.68
C PRO A 381 -42.79 -25.59 -7.52
N THR A 382 -44.09 -25.35 -7.65
CA THR A 382 -44.91 -24.65 -6.64
C THR A 382 -45.72 -25.61 -5.76
N ALA A 383 -45.57 -26.92 -5.97
CA ALA A 383 -46.19 -27.98 -5.21
C ALA A 383 -45.26 -29.21 -5.18
N ALA A 384 -45.46 -30.11 -4.20
CA ALA A 384 -44.69 -31.35 -4.07
C ALA A 384 -44.83 -32.28 -5.28
N GLN A 385 -45.98 -32.21 -5.99
CA GLN A 385 -46.24 -32.98 -7.19
C GLN A 385 -47.26 -32.26 -8.10
N ARG A 386 -47.04 -32.35 -9.42
CA ARG A 386 -48.00 -31.99 -10.47
C ARG A 386 -47.96 -33.03 -11.58
N PHE A 387 -49.10 -33.23 -12.21
CA PHE A 387 -49.26 -34.06 -13.40
C PHE A 387 -49.64 -33.16 -14.56
N TYR A 388 -49.12 -33.44 -15.75
CA TYR A 388 -49.36 -32.65 -16.95
C TYR A 388 -49.99 -33.49 -18.05
N ARG A 389 -50.82 -32.86 -18.88
CA ARG A 389 -51.34 -33.46 -20.10
C ARG A 389 -51.48 -32.42 -21.21
N LEU A 390 -51.51 -32.91 -22.45
CA LEU A 390 -51.86 -32.12 -23.61
C LEU A 390 -53.30 -32.44 -24.01
N ARG A 391 -54.14 -31.40 -24.11
CA ARG A 391 -55.49 -31.51 -24.65
C ARG A 391 -55.51 -30.91 -26.06
N PRO A 392 -56.09 -31.59 -27.07
CA PRO A 392 -56.29 -30.98 -28.39
C PRO A 392 -57.17 -29.73 -28.27
N VAL A 393 -56.82 -28.69 -29.02
CA VAL A 393 -57.68 -27.53 -29.25
C VAL A 393 -58.24 -27.71 -30.66
N ASN A 394 -59.53 -28.06 -30.74
CA ASN A 394 -60.26 -28.15 -32.00
C ASN A 394 -60.68 -26.77 -32.51
#